data_AF-A0A2V9JP05-F1
#
_entry.id   AF-A0A2V9JP05-F1
#
_cell.length_a   1.000
_cell.length_b   1.000
_cell.length_c   1.000
_cell.angle_alpha   90.00
_cell.angle_beta   90.00
_cell.angle_gamma   90.00
#
_symmetry.space_group_name_H-M   'P 1'
#
loop_
_entity.id
_entity.type
_entity.pdbx_description
1 polymer ?
#
loop_
_entity_poly.entity_id
_entity_poly.type
_entity_poly.pdbx_seq_one_letter_code
_entity_poly.pdbx_strand_id
1 'polypeptide(L)'
;MAPHGTQDVRKLVAESAELSLAPQQRLFDDVVRWLQSEFLAEWQARKRREGVLEFDDQLLAARELLVSSRAARRDFQAEFATLLVDEFQDTDPVQLEIALLLSSPDLDETRPEKLRPGPGRLFIVGDPKQSIYRFRGADIETYMGMVEADPGRAPRLERLALTRNFRSVPSILRFADALFGRIMTPPATGRYQPPYLAFGGAGERAEESDPPHVYLLGNGTSEVDRD
;
A
#
# COMPACT_ATOMS: atom_id res chain seq x y z
N MET A 1 -5.03 -39.45 -49.63
CA MET A 1 -4.90 -40.04 -48.28
C MET A 1 -4.18 -39.03 -47.40
N ALA A 2 -4.95 -38.18 -46.70
CA ALA A 2 -4.40 -37.21 -45.75
C ALA A 2 -4.33 -37.85 -44.35
N PRO A 3 -3.35 -37.50 -43.50
CA PRO A 3 -3.00 -38.31 -42.34
C PRO A 3 -3.92 -37.98 -41.15
N HIS A 4 -4.86 -38.89 -40.85
CA HIS A 4 -5.72 -38.83 -39.67
C HIS A 4 -4.96 -38.93 -38.32
N GLY A 5 -3.67 -39.29 -38.31
CA GLY A 5 -2.90 -39.44 -37.07
C GLY A 5 -2.48 -38.13 -36.37
N THR A 6 -2.46 -36.99 -37.06
CA THR A 6 -1.92 -35.74 -36.50
C THR A 6 -2.90 -35.02 -35.58
N GLN A 7 -4.20 -35.25 -35.77
CA GLN A 7 -5.27 -34.57 -35.03
C GLN A 7 -5.51 -35.23 -33.66
N ASP A 8 -5.34 -36.55 -33.57
CA ASP A 8 -5.45 -37.31 -32.32
C ASP A 8 -4.26 -37.07 -31.37
N VAL A 9 -3.04 -36.90 -31.89
CA VAL A 9 -1.87 -36.60 -31.06
C VAL A 9 -1.96 -35.20 -30.44
N ARG A 10 -2.47 -34.20 -31.16
CA ARG A 10 -2.68 -32.85 -30.61
C ARG A 10 -3.74 -32.83 -29.51
N LYS A 11 -4.77 -33.66 -29.63
CA LYS A 11 -5.82 -33.80 -28.60
C LYS A 11 -5.27 -34.48 -27.34
N LEU A 12 -4.48 -35.55 -27.49
CA LEU A 12 -3.80 -36.22 -26.38
C LEU A 12 -2.77 -35.34 -25.66
N VAL A 13 -2.06 -34.46 -26.37
CA VAL A 13 -1.11 -33.50 -25.76
C VAL A 13 -1.84 -32.37 -25.01
N ALA A 14 -2.99 -31.91 -25.52
CA ALA A 14 -3.82 -30.94 -24.80
C ALA A 14 -4.47 -31.54 -23.55
N GLU A 15 -5.02 -32.76 -23.65
CA GLU A 15 -5.59 -33.49 -22.53
C GLU A 15 -4.52 -33.90 -21.49
N SER A 16 -3.27 -34.20 -21.91
CA SER A 16 -2.18 -34.50 -20.97
C SER A 16 -1.63 -33.26 -20.24
N ALA A 17 -1.66 -32.09 -20.88
CA ALA A 17 -1.29 -30.83 -20.25
C ALA A 17 -2.29 -30.42 -19.16
N GLU A 18 -3.59 -30.68 -19.35
CA GLU A 18 -4.63 -30.48 -18.33
C GLU A 18 -4.54 -31.53 -17.20
N LEU A 19 -4.26 -32.79 -17.54
CA LEU A 19 -4.03 -33.86 -16.55
C LEU A 19 -2.75 -33.66 -15.72
N SER A 20 -1.76 -32.93 -16.25
CA SER A 20 -0.49 -32.64 -15.59
C SER A 20 -0.51 -31.39 -14.71
N LEU A 21 -1.64 -30.70 -14.54
CA LEU A 21 -1.72 -29.54 -13.64
C LEU A 21 -2.60 -29.81 -12.41
N ALA A 22 -3.64 -30.64 -12.55
CA ALA A 22 -4.58 -30.91 -11.46
C ALA A 22 -3.95 -31.61 -10.23
N PRO A 23 -3.01 -32.56 -10.34
CA PRO A 23 -2.30 -33.10 -9.17
C PRO A 23 -1.40 -32.06 -8.48
N GLN A 24 -0.73 -31.20 -9.24
CA GLN A 24 0.19 -30.18 -8.75
C GLN A 24 -0.57 -29.03 -8.08
N GLN A 25 -1.71 -28.62 -8.66
CA GLN A 25 -2.62 -27.67 -8.05
C GLN A 25 -3.19 -28.20 -6.74
N ARG A 26 -3.62 -29.48 -6.70
CA ARG A 26 -4.08 -30.10 -5.45
C ARG A 26 -3.00 -30.14 -4.38
N LEU A 27 -1.79 -30.54 -4.73
CA LEU A 27 -0.65 -30.53 -3.81
C LEU A 27 -0.35 -29.10 -3.31
N PHE A 28 -0.37 -28.11 -4.21
CA PHE A 28 -0.18 -26.71 -3.85
C PHE A 28 -1.27 -26.23 -2.87
N ASP A 29 -2.54 -26.50 -3.15
CA ASP A 29 -3.66 -26.15 -2.29
C ASP A 29 -3.57 -26.85 -0.92
N ASP A 30 -3.16 -28.13 -0.90
CA ASP A 30 -2.94 -28.88 0.33
C ASP A 30 -1.80 -28.30 1.16
N VAL A 31 -0.68 -27.93 0.53
CA VAL A 31 0.44 -27.25 1.19
C VAL A 31 0.03 -25.88 1.71
N VAL A 32 -0.69 -25.07 0.93
CA VAL A 32 -1.18 -23.75 1.36
C VAL A 32 -2.14 -23.90 2.54
N ARG A 33 -3.08 -24.86 2.48
CA ARG A 33 -3.98 -25.16 3.60
C ARG A 33 -3.19 -25.55 4.84
N TRP A 34 -2.26 -26.49 4.72
CA TRP A 34 -1.42 -26.92 5.84
C TRP A 34 -0.59 -25.76 6.42
N LEU A 35 -0.01 -24.91 5.57
CA LEU A 35 0.73 -23.73 5.98
C LEU A 35 -0.16 -22.76 6.79
N GLN A 36 -1.39 -22.54 6.33
CA GLN A 36 -2.33 -21.60 6.94
C GLN A 36 -2.94 -22.12 8.24
N SER A 37 -3.32 -23.40 8.32
CA SER A 37 -4.06 -23.93 9.46
C SER A 37 -3.18 -24.61 10.51
N GLU A 38 -2.21 -25.41 10.09
CA GLU A 38 -1.41 -26.25 11.00
C GLU A 38 -0.08 -25.58 11.34
N PHE A 39 0.73 -25.28 10.32
CA PHE A 39 2.08 -24.76 10.53
C PHE A 39 2.07 -23.42 11.26
N LEU A 40 1.24 -22.47 10.82
CA LEU A 40 1.18 -21.14 11.43
C LEU A 40 0.69 -21.21 12.89
N ALA A 41 -0.28 -22.09 13.17
CA ALA A 41 -0.78 -22.29 14.53
C ALA A 41 0.29 -22.88 15.45
N GLU A 42 1.02 -23.89 14.99
CA GLU A 42 2.13 -24.50 15.74
C GLU A 42 3.28 -23.52 15.95
N TRP A 43 3.65 -22.77 14.90
CA TRP A 43 4.67 -21.72 14.97
C TRP A 43 4.33 -20.66 16.01
N GLN A 44 3.10 -20.14 15.97
CA GLN A 44 2.63 -19.15 16.94
C GLN A 44 2.55 -19.73 18.36
N ALA A 45 2.13 -20.99 18.51
CA ALA A 45 2.16 -21.67 19.81
C ALA A 45 3.59 -21.83 20.35
N ARG A 46 4.56 -22.13 19.48
CA ARG A 46 5.97 -22.21 19.86
C ARG A 46 6.53 -20.86 20.29
N LYS A 47 6.30 -19.79 19.51
CA LYS A 47 6.68 -18.42 19.90
C LYS A 47 6.12 -18.02 21.25
N ARG A 48 4.84 -18.34 21.52
CA ARG A 48 4.20 -18.11 22.83
C ARG A 48 4.87 -18.89 23.98
N ARG A 49 5.23 -20.16 23.76
CA ARG A 49 5.95 -20.97 24.78
C ARG A 49 7.33 -20.41 25.09
N GLU A 50 8.01 -19.87 24.07
CA GLU A 50 9.35 -19.28 24.20
C GLU A 50 9.32 -17.82 24.67
N GLY A 51 8.14 -17.18 24.72
CA GLY A 51 8.00 -15.78 25.13
C GLY A 51 8.56 -14.79 24.12
N VAL A 52 8.61 -15.14 22.84
CA VAL A 52 9.20 -14.33 21.76
C VAL A 52 8.10 -13.67 20.92
N LEU A 53 8.30 -12.39 20.58
CA LEU A 53 7.47 -11.63 19.65
C LEU A 53 8.34 -10.98 18.58
N GLU A 54 7.93 -11.15 17.32
CA GLU A 54 8.47 -10.45 16.17
C GLU A 54 7.69 -9.14 15.93
N PHE A 55 8.16 -8.28 15.03
CA PHE A 55 7.50 -6.99 14.77
C PHE A 55 6.05 -7.14 14.28
N ASP A 56 5.78 -8.10 13.39
CA ASP A 56 4.42 -8.34 12.90
C ASP A 56 3.51 -8.91 14.01
N ASP A 57 4.06 -9.70 14.93
CA ASP A 57 3.27 -10.21 16.07
C ASP A 57 2.82 -9.08 16.99
N GLN A 58 3.64 -8.03 17.16
CA GLN A 58 3.28 -6.88 17.98
C GLN A 58 2.07 -6.14 17.39
N LEU A 59 2.05 -5.94 16.06
CA LEU A 59 0.92 -5.32 15.37
C LEU A 59 -0.34 -6.19 15.48
N LEU A 60 -0.23 -7.49 15.20
CA LEU A 60 -1.36 -8.41 15.27
C LEU A 60 -1.90 -8.55 16.70
N ALA A 61 -1.02 -8.62 17.71
CA ALA A 61 -1.43 -8.70 19.11
C ALA A 61 -2.10 -7.40 19.59
N ALA A 62 -1.58 -6.23 19.19
CA ALA A 62 -2.19 -4.94 19.49
C ALA A 62 -3.58 -4.83 18.86
N ARG A 63 -3.71 -5.18 17.59
CA ARG A 63 -5.01 -5.25 16.89
C ARG A 63 -5.97 -6.19 17.62
N GLU A 64 -5.54 -7.41 17.94
CA GLU A 64 -6.39 -8.41 18.59
C GLU A 64 -6.84 -7.95 19.99
N LEU A 65 -5.97 -7.29 20.76
CA LEU A 65 -6.35 -6.70 22.04
C LEU A 65 -7.46 -5.66 21.88
N LEU A 66 -7.37 -4.80 20.88
CA LEU A 66 -8.37 -3.75 20.62
C LEU A 66 -9.70 -4.32 20.11
N VAL A 67 -9.67 -5.43 19.38
CA VAL A 67 -10.87 -6.14 18.91
C VAL A 67 -11.54 -6.91 20.05
N SER A 68 -10.77 -7.63 20.85
CA SER A 68 -11.29 -8.55 21.87
C SER A 68 -11.61 -7.89 23.21
N SER A 69 -10.98 -6.75 23.53
CA SER A 69 -11.15 -6.07 24.82
C SER A 69 -11.69 -4.65 24.65
N ARG A 70 -13.01 -4.52 24.82
CA ARG A 70 -13.69 -3.22 24.90
C ARG A 70 -13.08 -2.32 25.98
N ALA A 71 -12.68 -2.89 27.11
CA ALA A 71 -12.09 -2.15 28.22
C ALA A 71 -10.72 -1.56 27.80
N ALA A 72 -9.84 -2.37 27.24
CA ALA A 72 -8.54 -1.90 26.77
C ALA A 72 -8.70 -0.82 25.69
N ARG A 73 -9.59 -1.04 24.72
CA ARG A 73 -9.88 -0.06 23.66
C ARG A 73 -10.37 1.26 24.23
N ARG A 74 -11.31 1.24 25.19
CA ARG A 74 -11.80 2.45 25.87
C ARG A 74 -10.67 3.17 26.61
N ASP A 75 -9.84 2.43 27.32
CA ASP A 75 -8.77 3.01 28.14
C ASP A 75 -7.72 3.70 27.23
N PHE A 76 -7.33 3.07 26.12
CA PHE A 76 -6.46 3.70 25.12
C PHE A 76 -7.12 4.89 24.40
N GLN A 77 -8.43 4.83 24.13
CA GLN A 77 -9.17 5.97 23.55
C GLN A 77 -9.30 7.17 24.49
N ALA A 78 -9.21 6.94 25.81
CA ALA A 78 -9.17 7.99 26.82
C ALA A 78 -7.77 8.61 26.92
N GLU A 79 -6.73 7.81 26.75
CA GLU A 79 -5.33 8.27 26.73
C GLU A 79 -4.99 9.03 25.44
N PHE A 80 -5.38 8.48 24.28
CA PHE A 80 -5.09 9.05 22.96
C PHE A 80 -6.31 9.79 22.41
N ALA A 81 -6.40 11.09 22.74
CA ALA A 81 -7.49 11.94 22.24
C ALA A 81 -7.46 12.13 20.71
N THR A 82 -6.26 12.19 20.12
CA THR A 82 -6.04 12.35 18.68
C THR A 82 -4.83 11.54 18.24
N LEU A 83 -4.96 10.85 17.12
CA LEU A 83 -3.88 10.12 16.45
C LEU A 83 -3.37 10.90 15.24
N LEU A 84 -2.05 10.98 15.11
CA LEU A 84 -1.37 11.56 13.95
C LEU A 84 -0.55 10.45 13.30
N VAL A 85 -0.87 10.13 12.05
CA VAL A 85 -0.15 9.13 11.27
C VAL A 85 0.58 9.85 10.14
N ASP A 86 1.92 9.80 10.18
CA ASP A 86 2.77 10.34 9.12
C ASP A 86 3.18 9.22 8.13
N GLU A 87 3.67 9.61 6.96
CA GLU A 87 4.10 8.68 5.90
C GLU A 87 3.04 7.61 5.57
N PHE A 88 1.77 8.02 5.53
CA PHE A 88 0.64 7.10 5.41
C PHE A 88 0.66 6.25 4.15
N GLN A 89 1.33 6.71 3.09
CA GLN A 89 1.51 5.96 1.86
C GLN A 89 2.31 4.65 2.02
N ASP A 90 3.01 4.48 3.15
CA ASP A 90 3.82 3.30 3.48
C ASP A 90 3.24 2.49 4.66
N THR A 91 2.04 2.86 5.12
CA THR A 91 1.31 2.14 6.18
C THR A 91 0.79 0.80 5.66
N ASP A 92 0.73 -0.22 6.51
CA ASP A 92 0.10 -1.50 6.17
C ASP A 92 -1.38 -1.57 6.63
N PRO A 93 -2.20 -2.48 6.09
CA PRO A 93 -3.60 -2.59 6.48
C PRO A 93 -3.85 -2.78 7.98
N VAL A 94 -3.00 -3.57 8.67
CA VAL A 94 -3.17 -3.83 10.11
C VAL A 94 -2.93 -2.55 10.93
N GLN A 95 -1.94 -1.75 10.55
CA GLN A 95 -1.68 -0.45 11.18
C GLN A 95 -2.87 0.51 11.02
N LEU A 96 -3.47 0.55 9.82
CA LEU A 96 -4.68 1.35 9.58
C LEU A 96 -5.85 0.87 10.44
N GLU A 97 -6.05 -0.45 10.53
CA GLU A 97 -7.09 -1.03 11.40
C GLU A 97 -6.91 -0.63 12.87
N ILE A 98 -5.68 -0.67 13.39
CA ILE A 98 -5.37 -0.20 14.75
C ILE A 98 -5.73 1.27 14.91
N ALA A 99 -5.32 2.14 13.98
CA ALA A 99 -5.62 3.57 14.03
C ALA A 99 -7.14 3.84 14.00
N LEU A 100 -7.91 3.06 13.23
CA LEU A 100 -9.36 3.16 13.16
C LEU A 100 -10.06 2.67 14.43
N LEU A 101 -9.60 1.55 14.98
CA LEU A 101 -10.11 1.04 16.25
C LEU A 101 -9.91 2.07 17.37
N LEU A 102 -8.74 2.69 17.42
CA LEU A 102 -8.41 3.71 18.42
C LEU A 102 -9.06 5.07 18.17
N SER A 103 -9.48 5.40 16.95
CA SER A 103 -10.10 6.69 16.66
C SER A 103 -11.63 6.64 16.53
N SER A 104 -12.22 5.47 16.35
CA SER A 104 -13.67 5.28 16.22
C SER A 104 -14.39 5.34 17.58
N PRO A 105 -15.44 6.17 17.73
CA PRO A 105 -16.22 6.24 18.97
C PRO A 105 -17.11 5.01 19.19
N ASP A 106 -17.36 4.21 18.14
CA ASP A 106 -18.11 2.96 18.25
C ASP A 106 -17.19 1.84 18.77
N LEU A 107 -17.36 1.53 20.05
CA LEU A 107 -16.63 0.49 20.76
C LEU A 107 -17.21 -0.92 20.53
N ASP A 108 -18.40 -1.05 19.96
CA ASP A 108 -19.06 -2.34 19.67
C ASP A 108 -18.76 -2.82 18.24
N GLU A 109 -18.46 -1.91 17.32
CA GLU A 109 -18.00 -2.26 15.98
C GLU A 109 -16.49 -2.53 15.96
N THR A 110 -16.09 -3.63 15.33
CA THR A 110 -14.68 -4.04 15.19
C THR A 110 -14.30 -4.33 13.75
N ARG A 111 -15.26 -4.32 12.82
CA ARG A 111 -15.00 -4.55 11.40
C ARG A 111 -14.42 -3.29 10.75
N PRO A 112 -13.19 -3.37 10.19
CA PRO A 112 -12.49 -2.23 9.61
C PRO A 112 -13.36 -1.40 8.67
N GLU A 113 -14.06 -2.04 7.74
CA GLU A 113 -14.85 -1.37 6.70
C GLU A 113 -16.02 -0.52 7.24
N LYS A 114 -16.40 -0.72 8.51
CA LYS A 114 -17.47 0.02 9.21
C LYS A 114 -16.96 1.00 10.25
N LEU A 115 -15.69 0.93 10.62
CA LEU A 115 -15.09 1.86 11.56
C LEU A 115 -14.97 3.24 10.91
N ARG A 116 -15.33 4.27 11.67
CA ARG A 116 -15.18 5.67 11.26
C ARG A 116 -14.54 6.44 12.40
N PRO A 117 -13.43 7.16 12.17
CA PRO A 117 -12.86 8.03 13.18
C PRO A 117 -13.87 9.06 13.65
N GLY A 118 -13.85 9.36 14.95
CA GLY A 118 -14.59 10.51 15.47
C GLY A 118 -13.99 11.84 14.99
N PRO A 119 -14.74 12.95 15.04
CA PRO A 119 -14.23 14.26 14.65
C PRO A 119 -12.94 14.62 15.40
N GLY A 120 -11.88 14.97 14.66
CA GLY A 120 -10.58 15.35 15.22
C GLY A 120 -9.78 14.22 15.89
N ARG A 121 -10.22 12.96 15.76
CA ARG A 121 -9.57 11.80 16.41
C ARG A 121 -8.45 11.17 15.59
N LEU A 122 -8.45 11.38 14.27
CA LEU A 122 -7.44 10.84 13.36
C LEU A 122 -7.04 11.89 12.34
N PHE A 123 -5.73 12.13 12.25
CA PHE A 123 -5.10 12.99 11.27
C PHE A 123 -4.03 12.19 10.55
N ILE A 124 -4.03 12.27 9.22
CA ILE A 124 -3.19 11.45 8.36
C ILE A 124 -2.43 12.36 7.41
N VAL A 125 -1.12 12.15 7.33
CA VAL A 125 -0.22 12.85 6.43
C VAL A 125 0.48 11.81 5.57
N GLY A 126 0.57 12.09 4.28
CA GLY A 126 1.31 11.25 3.35
C GLY A 126 1.29 11.83 1.94
N ASP A 127 2.20 11.33 1.11
CA ASP A 127 2.27 11.64 -0.31
C ASP A 127 2.20 10.34 -1.12
N PRO A 128 1.07 10.02 -1.77
CA PRO A 128 0.95 8.83 -2.59
C PRO A 128 2.04 8.69 -3.66
N LYS A 129 2.61 9.81 -4.15
CA LYS A 129 3.73 9.81 -5.12
C LYS A 129 5.01 9.20 -4.55
N GLN A 130 5.13 9.12 -3.23
CA GLN A 130 6.30 8.62 -2.52
C GLN A 130 6.10 7.18 -2.01
N SER A 131 4.97 6.52 -2.32
CA SER A 131 4.76 5.13 -1.94
C SER A 131 5.74 4.22 -2.68
N ILE A 132 6.73 3.71 -1.96
CA ILE A 132 7.72 2.77 -2.50
C ILE A 132 7.61 1.38 -1.86
N TYR A 133 6.74 1.22 -0.84
CA TYR A 133 6.54 -0.01 -0.09
C TYR A 133 5.28 -0.80 -0.49
N ARG A 134 4.77 -0.62 -1.72
CA ARG A 134 3.57 -1.31 -2.23
C ARG A 134 3.58 -2.84 -2.06
N PHE A 135 4.74 -3.47 -2.04
CA PHE A 135 4.89 -4.92 -1.81
C PHE A 135 4.44 -5.38 -0.42
N ARG A 136 4.27 -4.47 0.54
CA ARG A 136 3.78 -4.76 1.90
C ARG A 136 2.26 -4.89 2.00
N GLY A 137 1.55 -4.91 0.85
CA GLY A 137 0.11 -5.16 0.82
C GLY A 137 -0.75 -3.94 1.16
N ALA A 138 -0.19 -2.73 1.04
CA ALA A 138 -0.93 -1.49 1.21
C ALA A 138 -1.94 -1.30 0.05
N ASP A 139 -3.14 -1.87 0.18
CA ASP A 139 -4.33 -1.46 -0.57
C ASP A 139 -5.14 -0.42 0.22
N ILE A 140 -4.40 0.49 0.85
CA ILE A 140 -4.93 1.57 1.68
C ILE A 140 -5.80 2.52 0.85
N GLU A 141 -5.43 2.73 -0.41
CA GLU A 141 -6.17 3.59 -1.34
C GLU A 141 -7.59 3.06 -1.57
N THR A 142 -7.76 1.74 -1.68
CA THR A 142 -9.09 1.13 -1.79
C THR A 142 -9.90 1.33 -0.51
N TYR A 143 -9.29 1.14 0.66
CA TYR A 143 -9.96 1.39 1.94
C TYR A 143 -10.38 2.86 2.08
N MET A 144 -9.48 3.81 1.80
CA MET A 144 -9.79 5.23 1.84
C MET A 144 -10.88 5.59 0.83
N GLY A 145 -10.86 5.00 -0.37
CA GLY A 145 -11.93 5.12 -1.36
C GLY A 145 -13.28 4.65 -0.82
N MET A 146 -13.32 3.54 -0.06
CA MET A 146 -14.54 3.07 0.61
C MET A 146 -15.03 4.03 1.69
N VAL A 147 -14.12 4.61 2.49
CA VAL A 147 -14.49 5.60 3.53
C VAL A 147 -15.00 6.89 2.90
N GLU A 148 -14.40 7.36 1.80
CA GLU A 148 -14.83 8.55 1.07
C GLU A 148 -16.16 8.36 0.33
N ALA A 149 -16.46 7.13 -0.14
CA ALA A 149 -17.65 6.80 -0.92
C ALA A 149 -18.93 6.56 -0.09
N ASP A 150 -18.88 6.62 1.24
CA ASP A 150 -20.03 6.45 2.14
C ASP A 150 -20.49 7.80 2.75
N PRO A 151 -21.21 8.66 1.97
CA PRO A 151 -21.60 10.00 2.40
C PRO A 151 -22.73 10.02 3.46
N GLY A 152 -23.30 8.86 3.81
CA GLY A 152 -24.46 8.76 4.70
C GLY A 152 -24.12 8.76 6.19
N ARG A 153 -22.84 8.60 6.55
CA ARG A 153 -22.37 8.51 7.94
C ARG A 153 -21.19 9.47 8.15
N ALA A 154 -21.48 10.64 8.71
CA ALA A 154 -20.49 11.60 9.17
C ALA A 154 -19.55 10.99 10.24
N PRO A 155 -18.31 11.48 10.42
CA PRO A 155 -17.72 12.65 9.77
C PRO A 155 -17.01 12.33 8.44
N ARG A 156 -17.13 13.27 7.49
CA ARG A 156 -16.46 13.24 6.19
C ARG A 156 -14.96 13.46 6.39
N LEU A 157 -14.11 12.65 5.76
CA LEU A 157 -12.67 12.92 5.65
C LEU A 157 -12.47 14.26 4.93
N GLU A 158 -11.85 15.23 5.61
CA GLU A 158 -11.41 16.47 4.99
C GLU A 158 -10.00 16.26 4.41
N ARG A 159 -9.87 16.41 3.10
CA ARG A 159 -8.58 16.30 2.41
C ARG A 159 -8.00 17.68 2.18
N LEU A 160 -6.84 17.94 2.78
CA LEU A 160 -6.04 19.14 2.56
C LEU A 160 -4.84 18.81 1.66
N ALA A 161 -4.55 19.67 0.68
CA ALA A 161 -3.41 19.49 -0.22
C ALA A 161 -2.33 20.54 0.07
N LEU A 162 -1.12 20.06 0.40
CA LEU A 162 0.06 20.90 0.58
C LEU A 162 0.87 20.90 -0.72
N THR A 163 0.79 21.98 -1.50
CA THR A 163 1.42 22.09 -2.82
C THR A 163 2.73 22.89 -2.83
N ARG A 164 3.05 23.53 -1.71
CA ARG A 164 4.21 24.42 -1.57
C ARG A 164 5.42 23.63 -1.06
N ASN A 165 6.54 23.73 -1.77
CA ASN A 165 7.81 23.13 -1.38
C ASN A 165 8.70 24.16 -0.67
N PHE A 166 9.20 23.82 0.50
CA PHE A 166 10.13 24.66 1.28
C PHE A 166 11.54 24.06 1.41
N ARG A 167 11.77 22.88 0.81
CA ARG A 167 13.01 22.11 0.96
C ARG A 167 14.00 22.40 -0.17
N SER A 168 13.49 22.46 -1.40
CA SER A 168 14.30 22.51 -2.62
C SER A 168 14.21 23.86 -3.31
N VAL A 169 15.25 24.19 -4.07
CA VAL A 169 15.29 25.37 -4.93
C VAL A 169 14.50 25.13 -6.24
N PRO A 170 14.18 26.18 -6.99
CA PRO A 170 13.37 26.06 -8.21
C PRO A 170 13.96 25.15 -9.30
N SER A 171 15.29 25.10 -9.45
CA SER A 171 15.92 24.28 -10.50
C SER A 171 15.62 22.78 -10.34
N ILE A 172 15.65 22.27 -9.11
CA ILE A 172 15.34 20.87 -8.78
C ILE A 172 13.85 20.60 -9.01
N LEU A 173 12.98 21.52 -8.60
CA LEU A 173 11.52 21.37 -8.77
C LEU A 173 11.16 21.33 -10.25
N ARG A 174 11.69 22.26 -11.06
CA ARG A 174 11.48 22.28 -12.52
C ARG A 174 11.95 20.99 -13.20
N PHE A 175 13.10 20.45 -12.78
CA PHE A 175 13.59 19.18 -13.30
C PHE A 175 12.63 18.02 -12.96
N ALA A 176 12.20 17.93 -11.70
CA ALA A 176 11.24 16.92 -11.26
C ALA A 176 9.90 17.05 -12.00
N ASP A 177 9.36 18.26 -12.12
CA ASP A 177 8.11 18.52 -12.83
C ASP A 177 8.20 18.11 -14.31
N ALA A 178 9.30 18.45 -14.99
CA ALA A 178 9.53 18.11 -16.39
C ALA A 178 9.67 16.59 -16.62
N LEU A 179 10.31 15.88 -15.69
CA LEU A 179 10.53 14.44 -15.77
C LEU A 179 9.25 13.67 -15.43
N PHE A 180 8.72 13.88 -14.22
CA PHE A 180 7.62 13.07 -13.69
C PHE A 180 6.26 13.45 -14.28
N GLY A 181 6.07 14.69 -14.75
CA GLY A 181 4.88 15.08 -15.51
C GLY A 181 4.70 14.28 -16.81
N ARG A 182 5.77 13.66 -17.33
CA ARG A 182 5.73 12.79 -18.52
C ARG A 182 5.62 11.31 -18.18
N ILE A 183 6.19 10.89 -17.05
CA ILE A 183 6.31 9.46 -16.67
C ILE A 183 5.12 9.01 -15.81
N MET A 184 4.68 9.83 -14.85
CA MET A 184 3.61 9.47 -13.92
C MET A 184 2.24 9.82 -14.49
N THR A 185 1.86 9.09 -15.54
CA THR A 185 0.52 9.18 -16.16
C THR A 185 -0.40 8.08 -15.63
N PRO A 186 -1.69 8.37 -15.36
CA PRO A 186 -2.63 7.33 -14.97
C PRO A 186 -2.75 6.27 -16.08
N PRO A 187 -2.57 4.97 -15.76
CA PRO A 187 -2.62 3.94 -16.79
C PRO A 187 -4.05 3.76 -17.31
N ALA A 188 -4.16 3.48 -18.61
CA ALA A 188 -5.45 3.25 -19.28
C ALA A 188 -6.18 2.00 -18.74
N THR A 189 -5.42 0.99 -18.32
CA THR A 189 -5.88 -0.20 -17.60
C THR A 189 -4.75 -0.74 -16.71
N GLY A 190 -5.08 -1.32 -15.56
CA GLY A 190 -4.11 -1.98 -14.69
C GLY A 190 -3.85 -1.28 -13.36
N ARG A 191 -2.59 -1.30 -12.92
CA ARG A 191 -2.16 -0.95 -11.55
C ARG A 191 -2.38 0.54 -11.27
N TYR A 192 -2.99 0.89 -10.13
CA TYR A 192 -3.12 2.28 -9.68
C TYR A 192 -1.76 3.01 -9.70
N GLN A 193 -1.78 4.22 -10.26
CA GLN A 193 -0.69 5.20 -10.29
C GLN A 193 -1.30 6.56 -9.90
N PRO A 194 -0.82 7.21 -8.83
CA PRO A 194 -1.33 8.52 -8.46
C PRO A 194 -0.95 9.57 -9.54
N PRO A 195 -1.84 10.52 -9.85
CA PRO A 195 -1.52 11.58 -10.80
C PRO A 195 -0.40 12.47 -10.26
N TYR A 196 0.50 12.90 -11.13
CA TYR A 196 1.52 13.87 -10.77
C TYR A 196 0.91 15.26 -10.61
N LEU A 197 1.06 15.84 -9.43
CA LEU A 197 0.73 17.24 -9.17
C LEU A 197 2.03 18.04 -9.15
N ALA A 198 2.19 18.96 -10.09
CA ALA A 198 3.36 19.82 -10.17
C ALA A 198 3.49 20.73 -8.95
N PHE A 199 4.72 21.08 -8.58
CA PHE A 199 4.97 21.98 -7.46
C PHE A 199 4.46 23.39 -7.78
N GLY A 200 3.71 24.01 -6.87
CA GLY A 200 3.25 25.38 -7.04
C GLY A 200 4.40 26.36 -6.80
N GLY A 201 4.76 27.20 -7.79
CA GLY A 201 5.88 28.15 -7.72
C GLY A 201 5.80 29.26 -6.66
N ALA A 202 4.79 29.25 -5.78
CA ALA A 202 4.65 30.21 -4.70
C ALA A 202 5.26 29.63 -3.42
N GLY A 203 6.57 29.85 -3.21
CA GLY A 203 7.25 29.45 -1.98
C GLY A 203 8.71 29.11 -2.05
N GLU A 204 9.28 29.27 -3.23
CA GLU A 204 10.65 28.99 -3.56
C GLU A 204 11.63 29.67 -2.59
N ARG A 205 12.63 28.91 -2.12
CA ARG A 205 13.85 29.51 -1.58
C ARG A 205 14.44 30.39 -2.69
N ALA A 206 14.85 31.62 -2.34
CA ALA A 206 15.56 32.50 -3.27
C ALA A 206 16.72 31.74 -3.92
N GLU A 207 16.94 31.95 -5.23
CA GLU A 207 18.09 31.35 -5.91
C GLU A 207 19.38 31.79 -5.22
N GLU A 208 20.14 30.82 -4.73
CA GLU A 208 21.47 31.02 -4.15
C GLU A 208 22.47 31.30 -5.30
N SER A 209 23.53 32.05 -5.04
CA SER A 209 24.47 32.49 -6.10
C SER A 209 25.19 31.34 -6.83
N ASP A 210 25.09 30.13 -6.28
CA ASP A 210 25.56 28.87 -6.87
C ASP A 210 24.39 27.86 -6.87
N PRO A 211 23.63 27.74 -7.96
CA PRO A 211 22.44 26.89 -7.99
C PRO A 211 22.84 25.41 -7.98
N PRO A 212 22.13 24.53 -7.24
CA PRO A 212 22.43 23.10 -7.23
C PRO A 212 22.31 22.51 -8.63
N HIS A 213 23.32 21.72 -8.99
CA HIS A 213 23.46 21.07 -10.29
C HIS A 213 22.93 19.62 -10.26
N VAL A 214 22.24 19.22 -11.33
CA VAL A 214 21.89 17.82 -11.59
C VAL A 214 22.76 17.33 -12.73
N TYR A 215 23.64 16.37 -12.46
CA TYR A 215 24.46 15.72 -13.48
C TYR A 215 23.76 14.47 -13.99
N LEU A 216 23.41 14.43 -15.27
CA LEU A 216 22.95 13.23 -15.95
C LEU A 216 24.17 12.45 -16.47
N LEU A 217 24.60 11.44 -15.73
CA LEU A 217 25.61 10.48 -16.18
C LEU A 217 24.90 9.38 -16.98
N GLY A 218 24.83 9.56 -18.30
CA GLY A 218 24.28 8.57 -19.21
C GLY A 218 23.60 9.19 -20.43
N ASN A 219 24.38 9.36 -21.50
CA ASN A 219 23.94 9.25 -22.89
C ASN A 219 25.20 9.02 -23.72
N GLY A 220 25.64 7.76 -23.79
CA GLY A 220 26.60 7.34 -24.82
C GLY A 220 25.90 7.36 -26.17
N THR A 221 25.75 8.53 -26.77
CA THR A 221 25.61 8.63 -28.22
C THR A 221 27.02 8.77 -28.78
N SER A 222 27.61 7.64 -29.16
CA SER A 222 28.70 7.64 -30.13
C SER A 222 28.22 8.39 -31.37
N GLU A 223 28.93 9.46 -31.69
CA GLU A 223 28.71 10.27 -32.88
C GLU A 223 28.62 9.39 -34.12
N VAL A 224 27.59 9.69 -34.91
CA VAL A 224 27.52 9.35 -36.32
C VAL A 224 28.67 10.09 -37.00
N ASP A 225 29.72 9.37 -37.36
CA ASP A 225 30.73 9.86 -38.29
C ASP A 225 30.01 10.20 -39.61
N ARG A 226 30.05 11.49 -39.97
CA ARG A 226 29.79 11.93 -41.33
C ARG A 226 31.14 12.01 -42.03
N ASP A 227 31.34 11.12 -42.99
CA ASP A 227 32.00 11.39 -44.27
C ASP A 227 31.22 10.67 -45.37
#